data_AF-A0AAV6VJ30-F1
#
_entry.id   AF-A0AAV6VJ30-F1
#
_cell.length_a   1.000
_cell.length_b   1.000
_cell.length_c   1.000
_cell.angle_alpha   90.00
_cell.angle_beta   90.00
_cell.angle_gamma   90.00
#
_symmetry.space_group_name_H-M   'P 1'
#
loop_
_entity.id
_entity.type
_entity.pdbx_description
1 polymer ?
#
loop_
_entity_poly.entity_id
_entity_poly.type
_entity_poly.pdbx_seq_one_letter_code
_entity_poly.pdbx_strand_id
1 'polypeptide(L)'
;MNRSIDIDSMTDSELERAYLDSKNKLFQATQQIHQLDSQISYLRKLFRRAEKNNGYAVRYNLRMQLSISSGVKVMYHHYAVMLEKRISNIRSKINLPESSSSSSQSSSTSDEAVDDSIEV
;
A
#
# COMPACT_ATOMS: atom_id res chain seq x y z
N MET A 1 19.03 -5.55 6.26
CA MET A 1 18.74 -5.69 4.81
C MET A 1 17.40 -6.38 4.66
N ASN A 2 16.35 -5.63 4.30
CA ASN A 2 15.00 -6.19 4.13
C ASN A 2 14.98 -7.08 2.89
N ARG A 3 14.66 -8.38 3.06
CA ARG A 3 14.24 -9.21 1.93
C ARG A 3 12.99 -8.55 1.35
N SER A 4 13.08 -8.04 0.14
CA SER A 4 11.90 -7.80 -0.68
C SER A 4 11.24 -9.16 -0.85
N ILE A 5 10.29 -9.49 0.04
CA ILE A 5 9.50 -10.71 -0.09
C ILE A 5 8.76 -10.55 -1.40
N ASP A 6 9.17 -11.35 -2.36
CA ASP A 6 8.65 -11.32 -3.70
C ASP A 6 7.17 -11.67 -3.64
N ILE A 7 6.33 -10.72 -4.05
CA ILE A 7 4.88 -10.90 -4.07
C ILE A 7 4.53 -11.89 -5.20
N ASP A 8 5.46 -12.18 -6.12
CA ASP A 8 5.31 -13.08 -7.25
C ASP A 8 5.35 -14.56 -6.89
N SER A 9 5.95 -14.93 -5.76
CA SER A 9 6.04 -16.33 -5.34
C SER A 9 5.09 -16.73 -4.22
N MET A 10 4.18 -15.84 -3.77
CA MET A 10 3.32 -16.08 -2.61
C MET A 10 2.05 -16.85 -2.99
N THR A 11 1.65 -17.78 -2.12
CA THR A 11 0.33 -18.43 -2.19
C THR A 11 -0.79 -17.47 -1.81
N ASP A 12 -2.04 -17.77 -2.19
CA ASP A 12 -3.20 -16.91 -1.89
C ASP A 12 -3.36 -16.63 -0.38
N SER A 13 -3.17 -17.65 0.47
CA SER A 13 -3.23 -17.46 1.93
C SER A 13 -2.12 -16.54 2.45
N GLU A 14 -0.92 -16.61 1.86
CA GLU A 14 0.19 -15.72 2.20
C GLU A 14 -0.06 -14.29 1.70
N LEU A 15 -0.67 -14.12 0.52
CA LEU A 15 -1.08 -12.84 -0.02
C LEU A 15 -2.14 -12.17 0.87
N GLU A 16 -3.15 -12.90 1.34
CA GLU A 16 -4.15 -12.40 2.27
C GLU A 16 -3.54 -11.95 3.60
N ARG A 17 -2.64 -12.76 4.18
CA ARG A 17 -1.91 -12.39 5.41
C ARG A 17 -1.05 -11.15 5.20
N ALA A 18 -0.30 -11.10 4.10
CA ALA A 18 0.54 -9.96 3.76
C ALA A 18 -0.29 -8.69 3.50
N TYR A 19 -1.48 -8.83 2.92
CA TYR A 19 -2.41 -7.73 2.72
C TYR A 19 -2.91 -7.18 4.05
N LEU A 20 -3.39 -8.05 4.96
CA LEU A 20 -3.88 -7.62 6.27
C LEU A 20 -2.78 -6.97 7.11
N ASP A 21 -1.58 -7.56 7.13
CA ASP A 21 -0.41 -6.99 7.81
C ASP A 21 -0.04 -5.62 7.25
N SER A 22 -0.02 -5.46 5.91
CA SER A 22 0.28 -4.18 5.27
C SER A 22 -0.76 -3.11 5.60
N LYS A 23 -2.06 -3.47 5.67
CA LYS A 23 -3.12 -2.55 6.10
C LYS A 23 -2.97 -2.13 7.56
N ASN A 24 -2.64 -3.08 8.45
CA ASN A 24 -2.42 -2.78 9.87
C ASN A 24 -1.23 -1.84 10.06
N LYS A 25 -0.13 -2.08 9.35
CA LYS A 25 1.05 -1.20 9.34
C LYS A 25 0.73 0.18 8.78
N LEU A 26 -0.09 0.26 7.73
CA LEU A 26 -0.51 1.54 7.16
C LEU A 26 -1.34 2.35 8.16
N PHE A 27 -2.30 1.69 8.81
CA PHE A 27 -3.09 2.31 9.88
C PHE A 27 -2.20 2.85 11.01
N GLN A 28 -1.24 2.04 11.48
CA GLN A 28 -0.28 2.47 12.50
C GLN A 28 0.58 3.65 12.04
N ALA A 29 1.08 3.64 10.81
CA ALA A 29 1.85 4.75 10.25
C ALA A 29 1.04 6.06 10.22
N THR A 30 -0.24 5.99 9.83
CA THR A 30 -1.15 7.14 9.85
C THR A 30 -1.37 7.66 11.28
N GLN A 31 -1.53 6.77 12.27
CA GLN A 31 -1.63 7.19 13.68
C GLN A 31 -0.37 7.91 14.16
N GLN A 32 0.81 7.41 13.78
CA GLN A 32 2.09 8.05 14.12
C GLN A 32 2.21 9.44 13.48
N ILE A 33 1.75 9.62 12.25
CA ILE A 33 1.71 10.93 11.59
C ILE A 33 0.84 11.91 12.39
N HIS A 34 -0.36 11.51 12.81
CA HIS A 34 -1.25 12.36 13.59
C HIS A 34 -0.68 12.72 14.98
N GLN A 35 -0.01 11.77 15.62
CA GLN A 35 0.67 12.02 16.90
C GLN A 35 1.81 13.04 16.72
N LEU A 36 2.63 12.88 15.67
CA LEU A 36 3.72 13.80 15.36
C LEU A 36 3.21 15.20 15.02
N ASP A 37 2.07 15.32 14.34
CA ASP A 37 1.43 16.61 14.07
C ASP A 37 1.02 17.34 15.36
N SER A 38 0.44 16.60 16.30
CA SER A 38 0.07 17.13 17.61
C SER A 38 1.31 17.59 18.38
N GLN A 39 2.39 16.80 18.36
CA GLN A 39 3.66 17.13 18.99
C GLN A 39 4.32 18.37 18.35
N ILE A 40 4.38 18.45 17.01
CA ILE A 40 4.93 19.59 16.29
C ILE A 40 4.14 20.86 16.61
N SER A 41 2.81 20.79 16.65
CA SER A 41 1.96 21.92 17.04
C SER A 41 2.25 22.40 18.46
N TYR A 42 2.42 21.47 19.41
CA TYR A 42 2.78 21.78 20.79
C TYR A 42 4.17 22.43 20.90
N LEU A 43 5.19 21.85 20.25
CA LEU A 43 6.54 22.40 20.23
C LEU A 43 6.60 23.80 19.63
N ARG A 44 5.81 24.08 18.57
CA ARG A 44 5.69 25.42 17.99
C ARG A 44 5.11 26.42 19.00
N LYS A 45 4.12 26.02 19.81
CA LYS A 45 3.56 26.90 20.87
C LYS A 45 4.61 27.20 21.95
N LEU A 46 5.36 26.20 22.39
CA LEU A 46 6.45 26.37 23.35
C LEU A 46 7.56 27.29 22.80
N PHE A 47 7.91 27.12 21.52
CA PHE A 47 8.92 27.94 20.87
C PHE A 47 8.54 29.42 20.88
N ARG A 48 7.31 29.75 20.47
CA ARG A 48 6.78 31.13 20.52
C ARG A 48 6.80 31.72 21.93
N ARG A 49 6.56 30.91 22.96
CA ARG A 49 6.66 31.34 24.37
C ARG A 49 8.11 31.61 24.77
N ALA A 50 9.05 30.76 24.34
CA ALA A 50 10.47 30.92 24.62
C ALA A 50 11.06 32.18 23.93
N GLU A 51 10.53 32.56 22.76
CA GLU A 51 10.88 33.82 22.10
C GLU A 51 10.53 35.05 22.95
N LYS A 52 9.33 35.06 23.55
CA LYS A 52 8.90 36.16 24.44
C LYS A 52 9.74 36.26 25.71
N ASN A 53 10.27 35.13 26.19
CA ASN A 53 11.02 35.05 27.44
C ASN A 53 12.55 35.14 27.27
N ASN A 54 13.05 35.45 26.06
CA ASN A 54 14.49 35.51 25.74
C ASN A 54 15.31 34.25 26.11
N GLY A 55 14.66 33.07 26.14
CA GLY A 55 15.30 31.81 26.51
C GLY A 55 16.12 31.19 25.37
N TYR A 56 17.34 31.67 25.13
CA TYR A 56 18.18 31.24 23.99
C TYR A 56 18.40 29.72 23.94
N ALA A 57 18.84 29.11 25.03
CA ALA A 57 19.07 27.66 25.11
C ALA A 57 17.79 26.85 24.87
N VAL A 58 16.66 27.32 25.43
CA VAL A 58 15.34 26.69 25.25
C VAL A 58 14.92 26.73 23.78
N ARG A 59 15.10 27.87 23.09
CA ARG A 59 14.81 27.99 21.65
C ARG A 59 15.63 27.03 20.82
N TYR A 60 16.93 26.90 21.10
CA TYR A 60 17.79 25.99 20.37
C TYR A 60 17.34 24.53 20.52
N ASN A 61 17.04 24.11 21.76
CA ASN A 61 16.53 22.77 22.04
C ASN A 61 15.19 22.51 21.34
N LEU A 62 14.24 23.43 21.42
CA LEU A 62 12.95 23.32 20.74
C LEU A 62 13.08 23.28 19.22
N ARG A 63 14.02 24.04 18.63
CA ARG A 63 14.32 23.99 17.19
C ARG A 63 14.87 22.62 16.78
N MET A 64 15.75 22.04 17.58
CA MET A 64 16.28 20.69 17.35
C MET A 64 15.16 19.66 17.41
N GLN A 65 14.31 19.69 18.44
CA GLN A 65 13.16 18.79 18.56
C GLN A 65 12.18 18.94 17.39
N LEU A 66 11.86 20.17 16.97
CA LEU A 66 11.03 20.43 15.80
C LEU A 66 11.62 19.81 14.53
N SER A 67 12.94 19.91 14.34
CA SER A 67 13.64 19.35 13.18
C SER A 67 13.55 17.82 13.16
N ILE A 68 13.79 17.18 14.30
CA ILE A 68 13.69 15.72 14.46
C ILE A 68 12.26 15.25 14.21
N SER A 69 11.26 15.81 14.92
CA SER A 69 9.86 15.40 14.76
C SER A 69 9.36 15.60 13.33
N SER A 70 9.77 16.68 12.66
CA SER A 70 9.39 16.93 11.26
C SER A 70 10.04 15.91 10.31
N GLY A 71 11.33 15.59 10.51
CA GLY A 71 12.02 14.57 9.71
C GLY A 71 11.40 13.17 9.87
N VAL A 72 11.07 12.78 11.10
CA VAL A 72 10.40 11.50 11.39
C VAL A 72 9.00 11.47 10.77
N LYS A 73 8.26 12.59 10.79
CA LYS A 73 6.94 12.68 10.12
C LYS A 73 7.05 12.42 8.62
N VAL A 74 8.03 13.04 7.96
CA VAL A 74 8.30 12.82 6.53
C VAL A 74 8.63 11.36 6.25
N MET A 75 9.45 10.73 7.10
CA MET A 75 9.75 9.30 7.00
C MET A 75 8.49 8.42 7.07
N TYR A 76 7.56 8.71 7.99
CA TYR A 76 6.29 7.98 8.05
C TYR A 76 5.40 8.20 6.83
N HIS A 77 5.40 9.39 6.22
CA HIS A 77 4.71 9.62 4.95
C HIS A 77 5.29 8.75 3.83
N HIS A 78 6.62 8.68 3.70
CA HIS A 78 7.24 7.78 2.72
C HIS A 78 6.90 6.32 2.99
N TYR A 79 6.91 5.90 4.25
CA TYR A 79 6.56 4.54 4.62
C TYR A 79 5.10 4.20 4.30
N ALA A 80 4.17 5.12 4.58
CA ALA A 80 2.76 4.98 4.22
C ALA A 80 2.58 4.79 2.70
N VAL A 81 3.23 5.62 1.88
CA VAL A 81 3.21 5.48 0.41
C VAL A 81 3.75 4.12 -0.05
N MET A 82 4.84 3.64 0.56
CA MET A 82 5.38 2.31 0.25
C MET A 82 4.39 1.18 0.60
N LEU A 83 3.69 1.29 1.73
CA LEU A 83 2.66 0.33 2.14
C LEU A 83 1.44 0.37 1.23
N GLU A 84 0.97 1.55 0.82
CA GLU A 84 -0.12 1.71 -0.14
C GLU A 84 0.21 1.06 -1.48
N LYS A 85 1.43 1.27 -1.99
CA LYS A 85 1.91 0.61 -3.22
C LYS A 85 1.92 -0.91 -3.05
N ARG A 86 2.41 -1.41 -1.90
CA ARG A 86 2.41 -2.85 -1.60
C ARG A 86 0.99 -3.43 -1.56
N ILE A 87 0.06 -2.75 -0.89
CA ILE A 87 -1.35 -3.12 -0.82
C ILE A 87 -1.97 -3.17 -2.21
N SER A 88 -1.69 -2.16 -3.06
CA SER A 88 -2.20 -2.11 -4.42
C SER A 88 -1.70 -3.29 -5.27
N ASN A 89 -0.41 -3.62 -5.15
CA ASN A 89 0.18 -4.76 -5.85
C ASN A 89 -0.42 -6.10 -5.41
N ILE A 90 -0.69 -6.27 -4.11
CA ILE A 90 -1.32 -7.50 -3.60
C ILE A 90 -2.78 -7.59 -4.09
N ARG A 91 -3.53 -6.48 -4.05
CA ARG A 91 -4.91 -6.43 -4.56
C ARG A 91 -5.01 -6.79 -6.04
N SER A 92 -4.09 -6.28 -6.86
CA SER A 92 -4.11 -6.59 -8.30
C SER A 92 -3.90 -8.08 -8.58
N LYS A 93 -3.25 -8.82 -7.68
CA LYS A 93 -3.05 -10.27 -7.82
C LYS A 93 -4.23 -11.09 -7.35
N ILE A 94 -4.76 -10.76 -6.17
CA ILE A 94 -5.95 -11.44 -5.64
C ILE A 94 -7.14 -11.26 -6.61
N ASN A 95 -7.21 -10.11 -7.29
CA ASN A 95 -8.26 -9.80 -8.26
C ASN A 95 -7.94 -10.24 -9.71
N LEU A 96 -6.79 -10.88 -9.98
CA LEU A 96 -6.51 -11.42 -11.30
C LEU A 96 -7.13 -12.84 -11.34
N PRO A 97 -8.32 -13.03 -11.94
CA PRO A 97 -8.85 -14.38 -12.07
C PRO A 97 -7.89 -15.19 -12.93
N GLU A 98 -7.50 -16.37 -12.45
CA GLU A 98 -6.86 -17.40 -13.27
C GLU A 98 -7.70 -17.65 -14.52
N SER A 99 -7.37 -16.96 -15.61
CA SER A 99 -7.98 -17.15 -16.93
C SER A 99 -6.88 -17.18 -17.96
N SER A 100 -5.89 -18.06 -17.70
CA SER A 100 -4.89 -18.45 -18.69
C SER A 100 -4.30 -19.82 -18.37
N SER A 101 -5.14 -20.85 -18.25
CA SER A 101 -4.75 -22.22 -18.57
C SER A 101 -5.96 -23.17 -18.68
N SER A 102 -6.28 -23.56 -19.93
CA SER A 102 -6.62 -24.94 -20.38
C SER A 102 -7.70 -24.99 -21.49
N SER A 103 -7.21 -25.20 -22.71
CA SER A 103 -7.71 -26.12 -23.74
C SER A 103 -9.23 -26.35 -23.91
N SER A 104 -9.77 -25.90 -25.06
CA SER A 104 -10.80 -26.64 -25.83
C SER A 104 -10.90 -26.06 -27.25
N GLN A 105 -10.02 -26.49 -28.16
CA GLN A 105 -10.29 -26.46 -29.59
C GLN A 105 -10.58 -27.89 -30.03
N SER A 106 -11.86 -28.21 -30.20
CA SER A 106 -12.31 -29.33 -31.04
C SER A 106 -13.62 -28.91 -31.68
N SER A 107 -13.54 -28.30 -32.86
CA SER A 107 -14.69 -28.13 -33.75
C SER A 107 -14.81 -29.38 -34.62
N SER A 108 -15.81 -30.21 -34.35
CA SER A 108 -16.30 -31.22 -35.29
C SER A 108 -17.75 -30.90 -35.59
N THR A 109 -18.01 -30.22 -36.70
CA THR A 109 -19.35 -30.06 -37.25
C THR A 109 -19.56 -31.19 -38.26
N SER A 110 -20.44 -32.12 -37.92
CA SER A 110 -20.90 -33.16 -38.85
C SER A 110 -22.05 -32.59 -39.68
N ASP A 111 -21.82 -32.38 -40.97
CA ASP A 111 -22.88 -32.08 -41.94
C ASP A 111 -23.38 -33.39 -42.56
N GLU A 112 -24.54 -33.84 -42.11
CA GLU A 112 -25.36 -34.86 -42.78
C GLU A 112 -26.22 -34.16 -43.84
N ALA A 113 -25.84 -34.29 -45.11
CA ALA A 113 -26.70 -33.94 -46.24
C ALA A 113 -27.39 -35.22 -46.72
N VAL A 114 -28.68 -35.37 -46.37
CA VAL A 114 -29.53 -36.43 -46.92
C VAL A 114 -30.28 -35.87 -48.14
N ASP A 115 -30.15 -36.64 -49.20
CA ASP A 115 -30.58 -36.47 -50.58
C ASP A 115 -32.07 -36.78 -50.80
N ASP A 116 -32.55 -36.33 -51.97
CA ASP A 116 -33.56 -36.93 -52.83
C ASP A 116 -35.06 -36.62 -52.61
N SER A 117 -35.65 -35.98 -53.63
CA SER A 117 -36.82 -36.53 -54.35
C SER A 117 -37.04 -35.79 -55.66
N ILE A 118 -36.64 -36.45 -56.74
CA ILE A 118 -37.09 -36.32 -58.14
C ILE A 118 -38.57 -36.71 -58.27
N GLU A 119 -39.31 -36.09 -59.21
CA GLU A 119 -40.11 -36.76 -60.27
C GLU A 119 -40.82 -35.70 -61.15
N VAL A 120 -40.31 -35.46 -62.37
CA VAL A 120 -40.77 -35.93 -63.70
C VAL A 120 -42.06 -35.27 -64.17
#